data_AF-A0A3M6FA19-F1
#
_entry.id   AF-A0A3M6FA19-F1
#
_cell.length_a   1.000
_cell.length_b   1.000
_cell.length_c   1.000
_cell.angle_alpha   90.00
_cell.angle_beta   90.00
_cell.angle_gamma   90.00
#
_symmetry.space_group_name_H-M   'P 1'
#
loop_
_entity.id
_entity.type
_entity.pdbx_description
1 polymer ?
#
loop_
_entity_poly.entity_id
_entity_poly.type
_entity_poly.pdbx_seq_one_letter_code
_entity_poly.pdbx_strand_id
1 'polypeptide(L)'
;MHGGLDSNTVVAGDDLSVTTNGLFADKNVGQGKAVSVLGSLTGADAGNYQFIARSNGSIVASILPATLKITANDQVVPWSGRPYSGGNGVRYAGFVAGEDAKEIVGLPLRYAGSAQNAVVAGTYSIEPMGPLTFGNYIIGYENGSLRITSVPVLPNLIPPPAGEIERGLSQSQVAEYLENRSVQLRDDDILLNRRYRFPLGFAAGGFIRLNEKNE
;
A
#
# COMPACT_ATOMS: atom_id res chain seq x y z
N MET A 1 6.91 21.04 -30.51
CA MET A 1 6.79 21.64 -31.86
C MET A 1 7.57 22.93 -31.83
N HIS A 2 8.79 22.96 -32.36
CA HIS A 2 9.51 24.23 -32.55
C HIS A 2 8.82 24.92 -33.72
N GLY A 3 8.34 26.14 -33.53
CA GLY A 3 7.73 26.91 -34.61
C GLY A 3 8.72 27.12 -35.74
N GLY A 4 8.30 26.94 -36.98
CA GLY A 4 9.11 27.20 -38.17
C GLY A 4 8.89 28.62 -38.68
N LEU A 5 9.93 29.20 -39.29
CA LEU A 5 9.77 30.35 -40.18
C LEU A 5 9.04 29.87 -41.43
N ASP A 6 8.02 30.59 -41.89
CA ASP A 6 7.53 30.34 -43.22
C ASP A 6 8.56 30.89 -44.23
N SER A 7 8.86 30.13 -45.28
CA SER A 7 9.84 30.54 -46.30
C SER A 7 9.33 31.66 -47.21
N ASN A 8 8.10 32.16 -46.98
CA ASN A 8 7.47 33.20 -47.77
C ASN A 8 7.58 34.59 -47.12
N THR A 9 8.02 34.66 -45.86
CA THR A 9 8.22 35.90 -45.08
C THR A 9 9.70 36.20 -44.84
N VAL A 10 10.58 35.21 -44.98
CA VAL A 10 12.03 35.42 -44.96
C VAL A 10 12.50 35.81 -46.35
N VAL A 11 13.21 36.93 -46.46
CA VAL A 11 13.80 37.39 -47.72
C VAL A 11 14.87 36.39 -48.16
N ALA A 12 14.85 36.02 -49.44
CA ALA A 12 15.77 35.02 -49.97
C ALA A 12 17.24 35.50 -49.86
N GLY A 13 18.07 34.69 -49.19
CA GLY A 13 19.47 35.00 -48.93
C GLY A 13 19.76 35.43 -47.49
N ASP A 14 18.73 35.75 -46.71
CA ASP A 14 18.88 36.12 -45.30
C ASP A 14 19.19 34.91 -44.43
N ASP A 15 20.17 35.06 -43.53
CA ASP A 15 20.44 34.14 -42.44
C ASP A 15 19.55 34.50 -41.25
N LEU A 16 18.39 33.85 -41.17
CA LEU A 16 17.41 33.99 -40.10
C LEU A 16 16.99 32.63 -39.56
N SER A 17 17.03 32.49 -38.25
CA SER A 17 16.52 31.33 -37.51
C SER A 17 15.66 31.78 -36.34
N VAL A 18 14.59 31.04 -36.05
CA VAL A 18 13.71 31.27 -34.91
C VAL A 18 13.83 30.11 -33.93
N THR A 19 13.93 30.45 -32.66
CA THR A 19 13.69 29.49 -31.57
C THR A 19 12.43 29.91 -30.86
N THR A 20 11.50 28.99 -30.65
CA THR A 20 10.27 29.25 -29.87
C THR A 20 10.10 28.23 -28.76
N ASN A 21 9.45 28.67 -27.68
CA ASN A 21 9.00 27.82 -26.59
C ASN A 21 7.54 28.13 -26.24
N GLY A 22 6.76 27.08 -26.03
CA GLY A 22 5.36 27.19 -25.59
C GLY A 22 5.26 26.88 -24.11
N LEU A 23 4.63 27.77 -23.35
CA LEU A 23 4.49 27.64 -21.90
C LEU A 23 3.02 27.66 -21.52
N PHE A 24 2.59 26.63 -20.77
CA PHE A 24 1.34 26.72 -20.01
C PHE A 24 1.55 27.55 -18.74
N ALA A 25 0.49 28.19 -18.26
CA ALA A 25 0.54 28.92 -16.99
C ALA A 25 0.77 28.00 -15.77
N ASP A 26 0.34 26.75 -15.87
CA ASP A 26 0.46 25.75 -14.82
C ASP A 26 0.46 24.33 -15.41
N LYS A 27 0.88 23.36 -14.60
CA LYS A 27 0.98 21.94 -14.98
C LYS A 27 -0.34 21.18 -15.01
N ASN A 28 -1.44 21.78 -14.54
CA ASN A 28 -2.66 21.05 -14.24
C ASN A 28 -3.47 20.74 -15.50
N VAL A 29 -4.07 19.56 -15.48
CA VAL A 29 -4.97 19.05 -16.53
C VAL A 29 -6.02 20.08 -16.89
N GLY A 30 -6.29 20.20 -18.18
CA GLY A 30 -7.32 21.10 -18.68
C GLY A 30 -7.32 21.15 -20.20
N GLN A 31 -8.51 21.38 -20.76
CA GLN A 31 -8.70 21.58 -22.19
C GLN A 31 -8.64 23.06 -22.54
N GLY A 32 -8.16 23.38 -23.74
CA GLY A 32 -8.18 24.76 -24.23
C GLY A 32 -7.37 25.74 -23.37
N LYS A 33 -6.37 25.25 -22.64
CA LYS A 33 -5.49 26.09 -21.82
C LYS A 33 -4.69 27.00 -22.74
N ALA A 34 -4.63 28.28 -22.40
CA ALA A 34 -3.81 29.24 -23.10
C ALA A 34 -2.33 28.84 -23.03
N VAL A 35 -1.65 28.94 -24.17
CA VAL A 35 -0.20 28.72 -24.28
C VAL A 35 0.46 30.04 -24.64
N SER A 36 1.35 30.50 -23.77
CA SER A 36 2.22 31.64 -24.06
C SER A 36 3.37 31.18 -24.96
N VAL A 37 3.53 31.85 -26.10
CA VAL A 37 4.65 31.59 -26.99
C VAL A 37 5.71 32.65 -26.77
N LEU A 38 6.87 32.20 -26.32
CA LEU A 38 8.09 32.99 -26.28
C LEU A 38 8.97 32.59 -27.46
N GLY A 39 9.78 33.52 -27.95
CA GLY A 39 10.72 33.21 -29.01
C GLY A 39 11.78 34.27 -29.19
N SER A 40 12.83 33.90 -29.90
CA SER A 40 13.96 34.75 -30.25
C SER A 40 14.35 34.50 -31.70
N LEU A 41 14.70 35.57 -32.40
CA LEU A 41 15.30 35.51 -33.73
C LEU A 41 16.83 35.51 -33.59
N THR A 42 17.49 34.75 -34.44
CA THR A 42 18.94 34.54 -34.48
C THR A 42 19.41 34.46 -35.94
N GLY A 43 20.72 34.52 -36.17
CA GLY A 43 21.30 34.62 -37.53
C GLY A 43 21.78 36.03 -37.84
N ALA A 44 22.60 36.16 -38.88
CA ALA A 44 23.23 37.43 -39.25
C ALA A 44 22.23 38.54 -39.57
N ASP A 45 21.06 38.18 -40.13
CA ASP A 45 20.05 39.13 -40.60
C ASP A 45 18.89 39.31 -39.61
N ALA A 46 18.96 38.74 -38.40
CA ALA A 46 17.87 38.78 -37.41
C ALA A 46 17.40 40.17 -37.00
N GLY A 47 18.29 41.17 -37.05
CA GLY A 47 17.96 42.57 -36.74
C GLY A 47 16.97 43.21 -37.73
N ASN A 48 16.79 42.62 -38.92
CA ASN A 48 15.85 43.09 -39.94
C ASN A 48 14.41 42.61 -39.70
N TYR A 49 14.20 41.74 -38.70
CA TYR A 49 12.93 41.07 -38.45
C TYR A 49 12.43 41.33 -37.03
N GLN A 50 11.11 41.30 -36.86
CA GLN A 50 10.47 41.38 -35.55
C GLN A 50 9.75 40.07 -35.24
N PHE A 51 10.04 39.50 -34.07
CA PHE A 51 9.26 38.39 -33.55
C PHE A 51 7.92 38.91 -32.99
N ILE A 52 6.81 38.39 -33.52
CA ILE A 52 5.47 38.71 -33.04
C ILE A 52 4.81 37.41 -32.59
N ALA A 53 4.64 37.23 -31.27
CA ALA A 53 3.82 36.17 -30.74
C ALA A 53 2.34 36.51 -30.90
N ARG A 54 1.51 35.55 -31.33
CA ARG A 54 0.05 35.71 -31.21
C ARG A 54 -0.34 35.83 -29.73
N SER A 55 -1.35 36.64 -29.43
CA SER A 55 -1.79 36.92 -28.07
C SER A 55 -2.19 35.66 -27.30
N ASN A 56 -1.92 35.67 -25.99
CA ASN A 56 -2.33 34.62 -25.06
C ASN A 56 -3.85 34.38 -25.20
N GLY A 57 -4.24 33.13 -25.45
CA GLY A 57 -5.64 32.72 -25.67
C GLY A 57 -6.02 32.48 -27.14
N SER A 58 -5.27 33.01 -28.11
CA SER A 58 -5.44 32.62 -29.52
C SER A 58 -4.74 31.29 -29.83
N ILE A 59 -3.72 30.95 -29.04
CA ILE A 59 -3.05 29.64 -29.05
C ILE A 59 -3.48 28.91 -27.80
N VAL A 60 -4.20 27.81 -27.99
CA VAL A 60 -4.66 26.93 -26.91
C VAL A 60 -4.24 25.50 -27.17
N ALA A 61 -3.95 24.78 -26.09
CA ALA A 61 -3.67 23.36 -26.12
C ALA A 61 -4.26 22.69 -24.87
N SER A 62 -4.20 21.37 -24.84
CA SER A 62 -4.72 20.59 -23.72
C SER A 62 -3.59 19.92 -22.95
N ILE A 63 -3.71 19.90 -21.63
CA ILE A 63 -2.95 18.99 -20.76
C ILE A 63 -3.87 17.82 -20.43
N LEU A 64 -3.51 16.63 -20.90
CA LEU A 64 -4.25 15.39 -20.64
C LEU A 64 -3.82 14.80 -19.29
N PRO A 65 -4.72 14.09 -18.57
CA PRO A 65 -4.34 13.41 -17.34
C PRO A 65 -3.26 12.35 -17.58
N ALA A 66 -2.36 12.23 -16.61
CA ALA A 66 -1.45 11.10 -16.53
C ALA A 66 -2.15 9.89 -15.88
N THR A 67 -1.65 8.68 -16.10
CA THR A 67 -2.16 7.49 -15.42
C THR A 67 -1.38 7.24 -14.14
N LEU A 68 -2.07 7.21 -13.00
CA LEU A 68 -1.53 6.79 -11.72
C LEU A 68 -2.15 5.47 -11.30
N LYS A 69 -1.31 4.58 -10.80
CA LYS A 69 -1.68 3.25 -10.36
C LYS A 69 -1.54 3.15 -8.85
N ILE A 70 -2.61 2.72 -8.19
CA ILE A 70 -2.68 2.50 -6.75
C ILE A 70 -2.83 0.99 -6.52
N THR A 71 -1.79 0.36 -5.99
CA THR A 71 -1.79 -1.09 -5.71
C THR A 71 -1.87 -1.30 -4.21
N ALA A 72 -2.83 -2.10 -3.73
CA ALA A 72 -2.86 -2.52 -2.34
C ALA A 72 -1.64 -3.39 -2.02
N ASN A 73 -1.06 -3.17 -0.84
CA ASN A 73 0.07 -3.99 -0.38
C ASN A 73 -0.44 -5.36 0.09
N ASP A 74 0.35 -6.39 -0.19
CA ASP A 74 0.10 -7.72 0.36
C ASP A 74 0.29 -7.73 1.88
N GLN A 75 -0.37 -8.67 2.56
CA GLN A 75 -0.27 -8.84 4.00
C GLN A 75 -0.33 -10.31 4.39
N VAL A 76 0.47 -10.70 5.38
CA VAL A 76 0.36 -11.99 6.05
C VAL A 76 0.05 -11.74 7.52
N VAL A 77 -0.97 -12.41 8.04
CA VAL A 77 -1.37 -12.31 9.45
C VAL A 77 -1.59 -13.69 10.06
N PRO A 78 -1.29 -13.89 11.35
CA PRO A 78 -1.68 -15.11 12.04
C PRO A 78 -3.20 -15.15 12.25
N TRP A 79 -3.78 -16.36 12.29
CA TRP A 79 -5.17 -16.53 12.68
C TRP A 79 -5.42 -16.02 14.09
N SER A 80 -6.40 -15.13 14.23
CA SER A 80 -6.80 -14.52 15.50
C SER A 80 -8.25 -14.84 15.90
N GLY A 81 -9.01 -15.53 15.04
CA GLY A 81 -10.45 -15.75 15.20
C GLY A 81 -11.31 -14.50 15.00
N ARG A 82 -10.72 -13.35 14.65
CA ARG A 82 -11.43 -12.08 14.40
C ARG A 82 -11.55 -11.81 12.90
N PRO A 83 -12.64 -11.16 12.45
CA PRO A 83 -12.77 -10.73 11.05
C PRO A 83 -11.70 -9.70 10.69
N TYR A 84 -11.05 -9.91 9.55
CA TYR A 84 -10.16 -8.91 8.97
C TYR A 84 -10.95 -7.70 8.43
N SER A 85 -10.40 -6.50 8.58
CA SER A 85 -11.00 -5.27 8.07
C SER A 85 -9.89 -4.31 7.62
N GLY A 86 -10.12 -3.63 6.48
CA GLY A 86 -9.18 -2.65 5.93
C GLY A 86 -8.18 -3.26 4.96
N GLY A 87 -6.94 -2.81 5.01
CA GLY A 87 -5.85 -3.20 4.11
C GLY A 87 -4.49 -2.86 4.72
N ASN A 88 -3.41 -3.20 4.03
CA ASN A 88 -2.02 -2.96 4.49
C ASN A 88 -1.38 -1.70 3.90
N GLY A 89 -2.19 -0.67 3.67
CA GLY A 89 -1.77 0.48 2.87
C GLY A 89 -1.67 0.15 1.38
N VAL A 90 -1.18 1.14 0.63
CA VAL A 90 -1.01 1.06 -0.82
C VAL A 90 0.38 1.54 -1.23
N ARG A 91 0.78 1.18 -2.45
CA ARG A 91 1.91 1.76 -3.16
C ARG A 91 1.43 2.44 -4.44
N TYR A 92 2.16 3.47 -4.84
CA TYR A 92 1.83 4.31 -6.00
C TYR A 92 2.86 4.11 -7.12
N ALA A 93 2.41 4.11 -8.36
CA ALA A 93 3.28 4.13 -9.53
C ALA A 93 2.67 4.98 -10.65
N GLY A 94 3.48 5.76 -11.35
CA GLY A 94 3.03 6.62 -12.46
C GLY A 94 2.89 8.11 -12.14
N PHE A 95 3.45 8.59 -11.01
CA PHE A 95 3.60 10.03 -10.82
C PHE A 95 4.48 10.63 -11.92
N VAL A 96 4.10 11.81 -12.39
CA VAL A 96 4.91 12.61 -13.32
C VAL A 96 6.22 13.02 -12.64
N ALA A 97 7.30 13.21 -13.41
CA ALA A 97 8.61 13.56 -12.86
C ALA A 97 8.54 14.82 -11.98
N GLY A 98 9.05 14.71 -10.75
CA GLY A 98 9.02 15.77 -9.75
C GLY A 98 7.74 15.81 -8.90
N GLU A 99 6.78 14.93 -9.14
CA GLU A 99 5.55 14.78 -8.35
C GLU A 99 5.62 13.57 -7.40
N ASP A 100 4.81 13.61 -6.34
CA ASP A 100 4.76 12.57 -5.31
C ASP A 100 3.33 12.38 -4.74
N ALA A 101 3.21 11.60 -3.67
CA ALA A 101 1.94 11.29 -3.02
C ALA A 101 1.15 12.51 -2.50
N LYS A 102 1.75 13.70 -2.44
CA LYS A 102 1.05 14.95 -2.08
C LYS A 102 -0.02 15.34 -3.10
N GLU A 103 0.16 14.96 -4.36
CA GLU A 103 -0.79 15.26 -5.45
C GLU A 103 -2.14 14.54 -5.30
N ILE A 104 -2.20 13.51 -4.44
CA ILE A 104 -3.39 12.69 -4.20
C ILE A 104 -3.84 12.72 -2.74
N VAL A 105 -3.36 13.70 -1.96
CA VAL A 105 -3.83 13.89 -0.58
C VAL A 105 -5.33 14.16 -0.59
N GLY A 106 -6.07 13.44 0.26
CA GLY A 106 -7.52 13.52 0.34
C GLY A 106 -8.27 12.64 -0.66
N LEU A 107 -7.59 11.84 -1.49
CA LEU A 107 -8.25 10.83 -2.31
C LEU A 107 -9.05 9.86 -1.41
N PRO A 108 -10.38 9.73 -1.61
CA PRO A 108 -11.19 8.84 -0.79
C PRO A 108 -10.96 7.39 -1.20
N LEU A 109 -10.05 6.72 -0.48
CA LEU A 109 -9.71 5.32 -0.68
C LEU A 109 -10.47 4.44 0.32
N ARG A 110 -11.04 3.34 -0.17
CA ARG A 110 -11.62 2.28 0.66
C ARG A 110 -11.05 0.92 0.24
N TYR A 111 -11.08 -0.04 1.16
CA TYR A 111 -10.74 -1.44 0.86
C TYR A 111 -12.01 -2.27 0.78
N ALA A 112 -12.05 -3.16 -0.20
CA ALA A 112 -13.08 -4.16 -0.43
C ALA A 112 -12.41 -5.52 -0.73
N GLY A 113 -13.14 -6.41 -1.41
CA GLY A 113 -12.68 -7.73 -1.77
C GLY A 113 -12.95 -8.78 -0.72
N SER A 114 -12.53 -10.01 -1.03
CA SER A 114 -12.78 -11.19 -0.20
C SER A 114 -12.03 -11.17 1.14
N ALA A 115 -11.04 -10.28 1.30
CA ALA A 115 -10.35 -10.10 2.58
C ALA A 115 -11.25 -9.48 3.65
N GLN A 116 -12.25 -8.67 3.28
CA GLN A 116 -13.12 -8.04 4.26
C GLN A 116 -13.98 -9.10 4.96
N ASN A 117 -13.94 -9.11 6.29
CA ASN A 117 -14.58 -10.09 7.16
C ASN A 117 -14.02 -11.52 7.05
N ALA A 118 -12.87 -11.72 6.41
CA ALA A 118 -12.19 -13.02 6.40
C ALA A 118 -11.76 -13.40 7.83
N VAL A 119 -12.13 -14.62 8.26
CA VAL A 119 -11.79 -15.17 9.59
C VAL A 119 -10.97 -16.45 9.47
N VAL A 120 -11.24 -17.25 8.43
CA VAL A 120 -10.65 -18.58 8.26
C VAL A 120 -9.24 -18.46 7.67
N ALA A 121 -8.38 -19.43 7.97
CA ALA A 121 -7.08 -19.52 7.31
C ALA A 121 -7.27 -19.68 5.79
N GLY A 122 -6.51 -18.91 5.01
CA GLY A 122 -6.71 -18.84 3.57
C GLY A 122 -6.00 -17.65 2.93
N THR A 123 -6.20 -17.53 1.62
CA THR A 123 -5.72 -16.39 0.82
C THR A 123 -6.92 -15.65 0.25
N TYR A 124 -6.90 -14.32 0.36
CA TYR A 124 -8.00 -13.44 0.03
C TYR A 124 -7.50 -12.23 -0.77
N SER A 125 -8.39 -11.59 -1.52
CA SER A 125 -8.12 -10.36 -2.28
C SER A 125 -8.34 -9.13 -1.41
N ILE A 126 -7.34 -8.25 -1.34
CA ILE A 126 -7.46 -6.89 -0.83
C ILE A 126 -7.69 -5.98 -2.04
N GLU A 127 -8.89 -5.44 -2.18
CA GLU A 127 -9.28 -4.69 -3.39
C GLU A 127 -9.41 -3.21 -3.04
N PRO A 128 -8.42 -2.36 -3.39
CA PRO A 128 -8.56 -0.93 -3.18
C PRO A 128 -9.58 -0.36 -4.17
N MET A 129 -10.40 0.58 -3.71
CA MET A 129 -11.42 1.24 -4.52
C MET A 129 -11.47 2.73 -4.22
N GLY A 130 -11.85 3.52 -5.21
CA GLY A 130 -12.03 4.97 -5.09
C GLY A 130 -12.44 5.58 -6.43
N PRO A 131 -12.33 6.91 -6.58
CA PRO A 131 -12.55 7.60 -7.85
C PRO A 131 -11.57 7.10 -8.93
N LEU A 132 -12.01 7.11 -10.18
CA LEU A 132 -11.17 6.78 -11.35
C LEU A 132 -10.41 8.00 -11.90
N THR A 133 -10.67 9.18 -11.36
CA THR A 133 -9.94 10.42 -11.66
C THR A 133 -9.75 11.21 -10.38
N PHE A 134 -8.57 11.81 -10.20
CA PHE A 134 -8.27 12.67 -9.06
C PHE A 134 -7.15 13.65 -9.44
N GLY A 135 -7.39 14.95 -9.28
CA GLY A 135 -6.43 15.98 -9.68
C GLY A 135 -6.03 15.85 -11.15
N ASN A 136 -4.72 15.73 -11.38
CA ASN A 136 -4.13 15.60 -12.72
C ASN A 136 -4.07 14.15 -13.24
N TYR A 137 -4.73 13.21 -12.57
CA TYR A 137 -4.53 11.78 -12.81
C TYR A 137 -5.83 11.04 -13.12
N ILE A 138 -5.72 10.06 -14.03
CA ILE A 138 -6.61 8.91 -14.14
C ILE A 138 -6.07 7.82 -13.22
N ILE A 139 -6.92 7.27 -12.37
CA ILE A 139 -6.55 6.33 -11.32
C ILE A 139 -6.92 4.90 -11.73
N GLY A 140 -5.91 4.02 -11.74
CA GLY A 140 -6.09 2.58 -11.84
C GLY A 140 -5.83 1.90 -10.49
N TYR A 141 -6.68 0.95 -10.10
CA TYR A 141 -6.53 0.18 -8.88
C TYR A 141 -6.04 -1.24 -9.17
N GLU A 142 -5.14 -1.72 -8.33
CA GLU A 142 -4.72 -3.11 -8.34
C GLU A 142 -4.82 -3.76 -6.97
N ASN A 143 -5.25 -5.02 -7.00
CA ASN A 143 -5.47 -5.80 -5.81
C ASN A 143 -4.14 -6.25 -5.20
N GLY A 144 -4.13 -6.30 -3.87
CA GLY A 144 -3.14 -7.02 -3.09
C GLY A 144 -3.74 -8.34 -2.58
N SER A 145 -2.94 -9.08 -1.83
CA SER A 145 -3.31 -10.37 -1.25
C SER A 145 -3.17 -10.37 0.27
N LEU A 146 -4.23 -10.80 0.96
CA LEU A 146 -4.18 -11.16 2.38
C LEU A 146 -3.99 -12.67 2.52
N ARG A 147 -3.02 -13.10 3.31
CA ARG A 147 -2.88 -14.49 3.76
C ARG A 147 -3.10 -14.59 5.27
N ILE A 148 -4.16 -15.28 5.68
CA ILE A 148 -4.39 -15.65 7.08
C ILE A 148 -3.76 -17.03 7.28
N THR A 149 -2.71 -17.12 8.10
CA THR A 149 -2.06 -18.41 8.38
C THR A 149 -2.91 -19.22 9.36
N SER A 150 -2.91 -20.55 9.22
CA SER A 150 -3.55 -21.42 10.20
C SER A 150 -2.86 -21.32 11.57
N VAL A 151 -3.59 -21.67 12.63
CA VAL A 151 -2.97 -21.96 13.92
C VAL A 151 -2.03 -23.14 13.74
N PRO A 152 -0.84 -23.14 14.35
CA PRO A 152 -0.06 -24.36 14.48
C PRO A 152 -0.92 -25.41 15.17
N VAL A 153 -1.25 -26.51 14.47
CA VAL A 153 -1.88 -27.66 15.13
C VAL A 153 -0.81 -28.24 16.04
N LEU A 154 -1.03 -28.21 17.35
CA LEU A 154 -0.16 -28.92 18.27
C LEU A 154 -0.10 -30.40 17.83
N PRO A 155 1.07 -31.05 17.83
CA PRO A 155 1.11 -32.49 17.64
C PRO A 155 0.12 -33.12 18.63
N ASN A 156 -0.64 -34.11 18.18
CA ASN A 156 -1.51 -34.88 19.08
C ASN A 156 -0.61 -35.46 20.18
N LEU A 157 -0.57 -34.78 21.34
CA LEU A 157 0.08 -35.30 22.51
C LEU A 157 -0.75 -36.53 22.90
N ILE A 158 -0.20 -37.71 22.67
CA ILE A 158 -0.75 -38.95 23.23
C ILE A 158 -0.73 -38.70 24.75
N PRO A 159 -1.89 -38.67 25.43
CA PRO A 159 -1.89 -38.55 26.87
C PRO A 159 -1.06 -39.71 27.43
N PRO A 160 -0.16 -39.47 28.40
CA PRO A 160 0.63 -40.55 28.98
C PRO A 160 -0.31 -41.67 29.42
N PRO A 161 0.07 -42.96 29.22
CA PRO A 161 -0.74 -44.09 29.62
C PRO A 161 -1.21 -43.91 31.06
N ALA A 162 -2.47 -44.24 31.34
CA ALA A 162 -3.01 -44.19 32.70
C ALA A 162 -2.14 -45.06 33.62
N GLY A 163 -1.31 -44.41 34.44
CA GLY A 163 -0.26 -45.05 35.24
C GLY A 163 1.07 -44.28 35.29
N GLU A 164 1.33 -43.34 34.36
CA GLU A 164 2.52 -42.48 34.38
C GLU A 164 2.29 -41.08 35.03
N ILE A 165 1.23 -40.93 35.83
CA ILE A 165 0.94 -39.67 36.57
C ILE A 165 1.68 -39.65 37.93
N GLU A 166 2.92 -40.14 37.98
CA GLU A 166 3.79 -40.01 39.15
C GLU A 166 5.10 -39.26 38.89
N ARG A 167 5.36 -38.86 37.64
CA ARG A 167 6.47 -37.96 37.32
C ARG A 167 5.91 -36.77 36.57
N GLY A 168 5.80 -35.65 37.27
CA GLY A 168 5.32 -34.38 36.70
C GLY A 168 6.01 -34.05 35.38
N LEU A 169 5.34 -33.26 34.54
CA LEU A 169 5.89 -32.78 33.28
C LEU A 169 7.23 -32.07 33.53
N SER A 170 8.24 -32.38 32.72
CA SER A 170 9.53 -31.69 32.79
C SER A 170 9.39 -30.21 32.40
N GLN A 171 10.30 -29.36 32.89
CA GLN A 171 10.30 -27.91 32.57
C GLN A 171 10.32 -27.63 31.06
N SER A 172 10.97 -28.48 30.26
CA SER A 172 10.98 -28.38 28.80
C SER A 172 9.64 -28.75 28.17
N GLN A 173 8.90 -29.72 28.72
CA GLN A 173 7.56 -30.08 28.25
C GLN A 173 6.52 -29.02 28.63
N VAL A 174 6.70 -28.36 29.79
CA VAL A 174 5.90 -27.21 30.20
C VAL A 174 6.27 -25.98 29.38
N ALA A 175 7.56 -25.77 29.05
CA ALA A 175 8.00 -24.70 28.16
C ALA A 175 7.47 -24.89 26.74
N GLU A 176 7.48 -26.10 26.17
CA GLU A 176 6.85 -26.39 24.86
C GLU A 176 5.33 -26.14 24.90
N TYR A 177 4.68 -26.38 26.04
CA TYR A 177 3.26 -26.07 26.26
C TYR A 177 2.98 -24.56 26.40
N LEU A 178 3.95 -23.78 26.88
CA LEU A 178 3.84 -22.34 27.17
C LEU A 178 4.55 -21.43 26.15
N GLU A 179 5.41 -21.93 25.27
CA GLU A 179 6.15 -21.13 24.27
C GLU A 179 5.22 -20.45 23.26
N ASN A 180 3.98 -20.92 23.13
CA ASN A 180 2.93 -20.27 22.34
C ASN A 180 2.02 -19.31 23.13
N ARG A 181 2.33 -19.06 24.41
CA ARG A 181 1.63 -18.11 25.28
C ARG A 181 2.62 -17.52 26.28
N SER A 182 3.11 -16.31 26.01
CA SER A 182 3.65 -15.45 27.06
C SER A 182 2.54 -15.11 28.07
N VAL A 183 2.28 -16.02 29.01
CA VAL A 183 1.31 -15.88 30.10
C VAL A 183 2.08 -16.08 31.39
N GLN A 184 2.14 -15.03 32.21
CA GLN A 184 2.56 -15.18 33.60
C GLN A 184 1.52 -16.05 34.31
N LEU A 185 1.89 -17.29 34.64
CA LEU A 185 1.04 -18.16 35.44
C LEU A 185 1.08 -17.69 36.90
N ARG A 186 -0.09 -17.61 37.53
CA ARG A 186 -0.24 -17.32 38.96
C ARG A 186 -0.56 -18.61 39.73
N ASP A 187 -0.33 -18.60 41.04
CA ASP A 187 -0.55 -19.77 41.92
C ASP A 187 -2.00 -20.29 41.92
N ASP A 188 -2.95 -19.52 41.40
CA ASP A 188 -4.38 -19.84 41.31
C ASP A 188 -4.85 -20.25 39.90
N ASP A 189 -3.95 -20.35 38.92
CA ASP A 189 -4.35 -20.72 37.56
C ASP A 189 -4.75 -22.21 37.45
N ILE A 190 -5.86 -22.46 36.75
CA ILE A 190 -6.45 -23.80 36.56
C ILE A 190 -6.32 -24.20 35.08
N LEU A 191 -5.68 -25.33 34.81
CA LEU A 191 -5.72 -25.95 33.49
C LEU A 191 -7.08 -26.66 33.29
N LEU A 192 -7.87 -26.16 32.34
CA LEU A 192 -9.16 -26.72 31.96
C LEU A 192 -9.03 -27.61 30.73
N ASN A 193 -9.28 -28.91 30.89
CA ASN A 193 -9.70 -29.78 29.79
C ASN A 193 -11.18 -30.16 30.01
N ARG A 194 -11.93 -30.48 28.95
CA ARG A 194 -13.38 -30.76 28.93
C ARG A 194 -13.89 -31.83 29.93
N ARG A 195 -13.01 -32.47 30.72
CA ARG A 195 -13.39 -33.45 31.75
C ARG A 195 -12.75 -33.26 33.13
N TYR A 196 -11.77 -32.36 33.34
CA TYR A 196 -11.04 -32.24 34.62
C TYR A 196 -10.56 -30.81 34.92
N ARG A 197 -10.56 -30.45 36.20
CA ARG A 197 -9.95 -29.23 36.76
C ARG A 197 -8.69 -29.62 37.51
N PHE A 198 -7.53 -29.08 37.12
CA PHE A 198 -6.28 -29.31 37.85
C PHE A 198 -5.75 -27.98 38.40
N PRO A 199 -5.75 -27.77 39.72
CA PRO A 199 -5.06 -26.64 40.33
C PRO A 199 -3.55 -26.83 40.18
N LEU A 200 -2.85 -25.78 39.76
CA LEU A 200 -1.40 -25.76 39.65
C LEU A 200 -0.78 -25.44 41.02
N GLY A 201 0.05 -26.33 41.56
CA GLY A 201 0.85 -26.03 42.76
C GLY A 201 2.31 -25.83 42.39
N PHE A 202 2.87 -24.64 42.61
CA PHE A 202 4.30 -24.38 42.40
C PHE A 202 5.10 -24.84 43.62
N ALA A 203 5.96 -25.85 43.48
CA ALA A 203 6.91 -26.22 44.53
C ALA A 203 8.16 -25.33 44.45
N ALA A 204 8.75 -24.99 45.60
CA ALA A 204 10.02 -24.28 45.70
C ALA A 204 11.12 -25.09 44.98
N GLY A 205 11.42 -24.71 43.75
CA GLY A 205 12.21 -25.50 42.80
C GLY A 205 11.69 -25.48 41.35
N GLY A 206 10.54 -24.85 41.08
CA GLY A 206 10.06 -24.61 39.71
C GLY A 206 9.39 -25.81 39.04
N PHE A 207 9.00 -26.82 39.82
CA PHE A 207 8.17 -27.95 39.36
C PHE A 207 6.71 -27.69 39.71
N ILE A 208 5.82 -27.89 38.75
CA ILE A 208 4.37 -27.87 38.97
C ILE A 208 3.95 -29.25 39.49
N ARG A 209 3.41 -29.30 40.71
CA ARG A 209 2.73 -30.48 41.25
C ARG A 209 1.26 -30.43 40.85
N LEU A 210 0.77 -31.52 40.26
CA LEU A 210 -0.66 -31.75 40.08
C LEU A 210 -1.18 -32.28 41.43
N ASN A 211 -1.96 -31.47 42.16
CA ASN A 211 -2.59 -31.96 43.38
C ASN A 211 -3.75 -32.88 43.01
N GLU A 212 -3.77 -34.08 43.58
CA GLU A 212 -4.93 -34.97 43.49
C GLU A 212 -6.16 -34.29 44.10
N LYS A 213 -7.30 -34.51 43.43
CA LYS A 213 -8.66 -34.02 43.71
C LYS A 213 -8.95 -33.62 45.18
N ASN A 214 -9.60 -32.47 45.34
CA ASN A 214 -10.70 -32.39 46.30
C ASN A 214 -11.94 -32.99 45.64
N GLU A 215 -12.61 -33.89 46.36
CA GLU A 215 -13.94 -34.44 46.02
C GLU A 215 -15.00 -33.37 45.75
#